data_AF-A0A8T5R160-F1
#
_entry.id   AF-A0A8T5R160-F1
#
_cell.length_a   1.000
_cell.length_b   1.000
_cell.length_c   1.000
_cell.angle_alpha   90.00
_cell.angle_beta   90.00
_cell.angle_gamma   90.00
#
_symmetry.space_group_name_H-M   'P 1'
#
loop_
_entity.id
_entity.type
_entity.pdbx_description
1 polymer ?
#
loop_
_entity_poly.entity_id
_entity_poly.type
_entity_poly.pdbx_seq_one_letter_code
_entity_poly.pdbx_strand_id
1 'polypeptide(L)'
;MEQENTNNEQKVENVEPKIKENKEEKLEESNTQESKENSKIDLKSNIDVESLKDEIQDLKKKLDEINEVKESWFSKKEEISKQISDNINEVKNLKDSRNEATSEVKTLKEERDVINEKIKEKIDILKELNEKKSKLLNGADVKINPAKITAQIEALELKQQTEVMGFEKEKLLNKQIKDLKKQLDQTKGASEVLMSISENEKELRKYKKDAEVKHRQLKTRAQQSQENHERLIQKSKEVDTLKEKEEEAYKKFFEKKQEFTKFNDELKEKLKILNGEVSKKKKTDKSKKRSRESFEKKVVQEQRKSAEEKIKKGKKLTTEDLLAFQK
;
A
#
# COMPACT_ATOMS: atom_id res chain seq x y z
N MET A 1 46.04 -13.06 24.99
CA MET A 1 46.28 -13.50 23.61
C MET A 1 45.38 -12.63 22.75
N GLU A 2 45.79 -11.37 22.59
CA GLU A 2 46.59 -10.87 21.45
C GLU A 2 45.59 -10.39 20.37
N GLN A 3 45.45 -9.07 20.13
CA GLN A 3 46.35 -8.22 19.32
C GLN A 3 46.61 -8.89 17.96
N GLU A 4 46.63 -8.24 16.80
CA GLU A 4 46.50 -6.87 16.32
C GLU A 4 46.59 -7.05 14.78
N ASN A 5 46.66 -5.94 14.05
CA ASN A 5 47.18 -5.79 12.69
C ASN A 5 46.16 -5.87 11.55
N THR A 6 45.68 -4.73 11.04
CA THR A 6 46.30 -3.55 10.37
C THR A 6 46.52 -3.75 8.87
N ASN A 7 46.03 -2.72 8.16
CA ASN A 7 46.61 -2.07 6.98
C ASN A 7 47.15 -2.94 5.83
N ASN A 8 46.63 -2.67 4.64
CA ASN A 8 47.53 -2.44 3.52
C ASN A 8 46.99 -1.36 2.57
N GLU A 9 47.74 -0.26 2.51
CA GLU A 9 47.66 0.84 1.56
C GLU A 9 48.45 0.48 0.30
N GLN A 10 47.90 0.70 -0.91
CA GLN A 10 48.63 1.02 -2.15
C GLN A 10 47.63 1.83 -3.02
N LYS A 11 47.74 3.15 -3.28
CA LYS A 11 48.82 4.01 -3.80
C LYS A 11 49.08 3.78 -5.30
N VAL A 12 48.46 4.63 -6.15
CA VAL A 12 48.84 4.94 -7.55
C VAL A 12 48.46 6.42 -7.78
N GLU A 13 49.40 7.36 -7.66
CA GLU A 13 50.00 8.16 -8.76
C GLU A 13 48.96 8.75 -9.74
N ASN A 14 48.56 10.03 -9.69
CA ASN A 14 49.28 11.31 -9.85
C ASN A 14 49.83 11.57 -11.26
N VAL A 15 49.08 12.29 -12.11
CA VAL A 15 49.62 13.17 -13.18
C VAL A 15 48.63 14.33 -13.46
N GLU A 16 48.93 15.52 -12.93
CA GLU A 16 48.48 16.82 -13.47
C GLU A 16 49.67 17.47 -14.21
N PRO A 17 49.47 18.12 -15.38
CA PRO A 17 50.48 19.00 -15.94
C PRO A 17 50.27 20.46 -15.51
N LYS A 18 51.34 21.04 -14.95
CA LYS A 18 51.59 22.47 -14.78
C LYS A 18 51.74 23.15 -16.14
N ILE A 19 51.14 24.34 -16.32
CA ILE A 19 51.77 25.44 -17.10
C ILE A 19 51.45 26.77 -16.38
N LYS A 20 52.48 27.38 -15.79
CA LYS A 20 52.59 28.81 -15.49
C LYS A 20 53.60 29.40 -16.48
N GLU A 21 53.58 30.74 -16.57
CA GLU A 21 54.57 31.64 -17.18
C GLU A 21 54.33 32.02 -18.64
N ASN A 22 53.70 33.19 -18.82
CA ASN A 22 54.38 34.35 -19.43
C ASN A 22 53.49 35.59 -19.29
N LYS A 23 53.80 36.39 -18.26
CA LYS A 23 53.55 37.83 -18.22
C LYS A 23 54.90 38.49 -18.43
N GLU A 24 54.88 39.69 -19.02
CA GLU A 24 56.02 40.56 -19.33
C GLU A 24 56.60 40.36 -20.74
N GLU A 25 55.85 40.83 -21.72
CA GLU A 25 56.40 41.67 -22.80
C GLU A 25 55.23 42.36 -23.51
N LYS A 26 55.42 43.63 -23.89
CA LYS A 26 54.46 44.54 -24.56
C LYS A 26 53.56 45.39 -23.66
N LEU A 27 54.19 46.18 -22.78
CA LEU A 27 53.85 47.59 -22.69
C LEU A 27 54.67 48.33 -23.76
N GLU A 28 54.11 49.42 -24.28
CA GLU A 28 54.65 50.30 -25.32
C GLU A 28 54.40 49.83 -26.76
N GLU A 29 53.15 50.02 -27.22
CA GLU A 29 52.81 50.57 -28.56
C GLU A 29 51.29 50.45 -28.80
N SER A 30 50.47 51.23 -28.09
CA SER A 30 49.08 51.45 -28.51
C SER A 30 48.47 52.72 -27.92
N ASN A 31 49.29 53.70 -27.53
CA ASN A 31 48.82 54.96 -26.97
C ASN A 31 48.65 56.02 -28.08
N THR A 32 47.84 55.72 -29.10
CA THR A 32 47.44 56.72 -30.12
C THR A 32 46.19 56.35 -30.93
N GLN A 33 45.25 55.57 -30.39
CA GLN A 33 43.95 55.32 -31.06
C GLN A 33 42.71 55.48 -30.16
N GLU A 34 42.86 55.78 -28.86
CA GLU A 34 41.73 55.91 -27.91
C GLU A 34 40.88 57.20 -28.05
N SER A 35 41.19 58.12 -28.96
CA SER A 35 40.51 59.42 -29.03
C SER A 35 39.51 59.59 -30.19
N LYS A 36 39.28 58.57 -31.03
CA LYS A 36 38.31 58.66 -32.15
C LYS A 36 37.28 57.53 -32.25
N GLU A 37 37.33 56.51 -31.39
CA GLU A 37 36.35 55.42 -31.38
C GLU A 37 35.20 55.63 -30.36
N ASN A 38 35.39 56.57 -29.41
CA ASN A 38 34.42 56.91 -28.35
C ASN A 38 33.21 57.76 -28.79
N SER A 39 33.02 58.03 -30.08
CA SER A 39 31.84 58.75 -30.60
C SER A 39 30.88 57.89 -31.43
N LYS A 40 31.17 56.58 -31.59
CA LYS A 40 30.33 55.64 -32.36
C LYS A 40 29.73 54.48 -31.55
N ILE A 41 29.96 54.45 -30.24
CA ILE A 41 29.49 53.36 -29.35
C ILE A 41 28.10 53.67 -28.73
N ASP A 42 27.62 54.91 -28.77
CA ASP A 42 26.38 55.33 -28.09
C ASP A 42 25.06 54.92 -28.77
N LEU A 43 25.10 54.09 -29.82
CA LEU A 43 23.90 53.73 -30.61
C LEU A 43 23.58 52.22 -30.66
N LYS A 44 24.27 51.36 -29.89
CA LYS A 44 24.04 49.89 -29.93
C LYS A 44 23.70 49.22 -28.59
N SER A 45 23.46 49.96 -27.51
CA SER A 45 23.09 49.36 -26.21
C SER A 45 21.71 49.77 -25.68
N ASN A 46 20.79 50.19 -26.54
CA ASN A 46 19.37 50.10 -26.22
C ASN A 46 18.94 48.66 -26.53
N ILE A 47 19.34 47.72 -25.66
CA ILE A 47 18.52 46.53 -25.49
C ILE A 47 17.14 47.08 -25.12
N ASP A 48 16.16 46.78 -25.97
CA ASP A 48 14.87 47.42 -25.91
C ASP A 48 14.15 46.89 -24.66
N VAL A 49 14.31 47.62 -23.56
CA VAL A 49 13.79 47.25 -22.24
C VAL A 49 12.29 46.95 -22.29
N GLU A 50 11.56 47.52 -23.24
CA GLU A 50 10.15 47.21 -23.48
C GLU A 50 10.00 45.79 -24.06
N SER A 51 10.76 45.42 -25.09
CA SER A 51 10.78 44.06 -25.64
C SER A 51 11.17 42.99 -24.59
N LEU A 52 12.14 43.29 -23.70
CA LEU A 52 12.51 42.39 -22.61
C LEU A 52 11.38 42.20 -21.58
N LYS A 53 10.61 43.25 -21.30
CA LYS A 53 9.45 43.15 -20.41
C LYS A 53 8.34 42.31 -21.04
N ASP A 54 8.08 42.50 -22.33
CA ASP A 54 7.09 41.71 -23.07
C ASP A 54 7.48 40.23 -23.10
N GLU A 55 8.74 39.92 -23.39
CA GLU A 55 9.27 38.56 -23.32
C GLU A 55 9.16 37.94 -21.91
N ILE A 56 9.41 38.73 -20.87
CA ILE A 56 9.24 38.29 -19.46
C ILE A 56 7.76 38.05 -19.15
N GLN A 57 6.85 38.87 -19.66
CA GLN A 57 5.42 38.69 -19.46
C GLN A 57 4.91 37.44 -20.17
N ASP A 58 5.38 37.17 -21.39
CA ASP A 58 5.04 35.95 -22.13
C ASP A 58 5.64 34.70 -21.48
N LEU A 59 6.86 34.77 -20.98
CA LEU A 59 7.46 33.68 -20.20
C LEU A 59 6.69 33.41 -18.90
N LYS A 60 6.20 34.45 -18.22
CA LYS A 60 5.36 34.29 -17.03
C LYS A 60 4.04 33.59 -17.37
N LYS A 61 3.33 34.02 -18.42
CA LYS A 61 2.09 33.36 -18.85
C LYS A 61 2.32 31.88 -19.16
N LYS A 62 3.36 31.58 -19.94
CA LYS A 62 3.75 30.18 -20.25
C LYS A 62 4.10 29.40 -18.99
N LEU A 63 4.76 30.02 -18.02
CA LEU A 63 5.11 29.38 -16.76
C LEU A 63 3.87 29.08 -15.92
N ASP A 64 2.90 29.99 -15.88
CA ASP A 64 1.62 29.81 -15.20
C ASP A 64 0.81 28.67 -15.85
N GLU A 65 0.72 28.62 -17.18
CA GLU A 65 0.09 27.53 -17.93
C GLU A 65 0.74 26.17 -17.63
N ILE A 66 2.08 26.11 -17.66
CA ILE A 66 2.81 24.88 -17.32
C ILE A 66 2.60 24.51 -15.84
N ASN A 67 2.50 25.50 -14.96
CA ASN A 67 2.25 25.27 -13.54
C ASN A 67 0.86 24.66 -13.31
N GLU A 68 -0.19 25.17 -13.98
CA GLU A 68 -1.53 24.61 -13.91
C GLU A 68 -1.57 23.15 -14.40
N VAL A 69 -0.94 22.87 -15.55
CA VAL A 69 -0.87 21.51 -16.10
C VAL A 69 -0.10 20.59 -15.14
N LYS A 70 1.03 21.06 -14.59
CA LYS A 70 1.82 20.32 -13.59
C LYS A 70 0.99 20.01 -12.35
N GLU A 71 0.24 20.98 -11.83
CA GLU A 71 -0.58 20.82 -10.63
C GLU A 71 -1.76 19.85 -10.87
N SER A 72 -2.35 19.90 -12.06
CA SER A 72 -3.37 18.94 -12.49
C SER A 72 -2.82 17.51 -12.53
N TRP A 73 -1.63 17.30 -13.12
CA TRP A 73 -0.98 15.98 -13.13
C TRP A 73 -0.57 15.52 -11.72
N PHE A 74 -0.13 16.45 -10.87
CA PHE A 74 0.19 16.15 -9.47
C PHE A 74 -1.04 15.68 -8.70
N SER A 75 -2.15 16.42 -8.81
CA SER A 75 -3.42 16.08 -8.17
C SER A 75 -3.93 14.72 -8.63
N LYS A 76 -3.88 14.46 -9.95
CA LYS A 76 -4.28 13.17 -10.54
C LYS A 76 -3.40 12.02 -10.05
N LYS A 77 -2.09 12.24 -9.95
CA LYS A 77 -1.16 11.26 -9.39
C LYS A 77 -1.50 10.97 -7.92
N GLU A 78 -1.74 12.01 -7.12
CA GLU A 78 -2.06 11.84 -5.70
C GLU A 78 -3.39 11.10 -5.48
N GLU A 79 -4.40 11.38 -6.31
CA GLU A 79 -5.69 10.66 -6.29
C GLU A 79 -5.48 9.17 -6.61
N ILE A 80 -4.74 8.85 -7.67
CA ILE A 80 -4.42 7.47 -8.04
C ILE A 80 -3.60 6.79 -6.93
N SER A 81 -2.63 7.50 -6.33
CA SER A 81 -1.80 6.97 -5.25
C SER A 81 -2.64 6.62 -4.01
N LYS A 82 -3.62 7.46 -3.66
CA LYS A 82 -4.60 7.17 -2.60
C LYS A 82 -5.43 5.94 -2.94
N GLN A 83 -5.98 5.86 -4.15
CA GLN A 83 -6.71 4.68 -4.62
C GLN A 83 -5.87 3.40 -4.58
N ILE A 84 -4.58 3.47 -4.94
CA ILE A 84 -3.65 2.34 -4.85
C ILE A 84 -3.47 1.93 -3.39
N SER A 85 -3.22 2.88 -2.49
CA SER A 85 -3.08 2.60 -1.06
C SER A 85 -4.33 1.92 -0.47
N ASP A 86 -5.51 2.44 -0.81
CA ASP A 86 -6.79 1.88 -0.34
C ASP A 86 -7.01 0.47 -0.87
N ASN A 87 -6.82 0.25 -2.18
CA ASN A 87 -6.93 -1.09 -2.76
C ASN A 87 -5.86 -2.06 -2.23
N ILE A 88 -4.63 -1.59 -1.92
CA ILE A 88 -3.61 -2.42 -1.28
C ILE A 88 -4.05 -2.85 0.13
N ASN A 89 -4.67 -1.95 0.89
CA ASN A 89 -5.22 -2.28 2.21
C ASN A 89 -6.36 -3.29 2.09
N GLU A 90 -7.27 -3.12 1.12
CA GLU A 90 -8.31 -4.13 0.82
C GLU A 90 -7.71 -5.48 0.45
N VAL A 91 -6.68 -5.51 -0.42
CA VAL A 91 -5.98 -6.75 -0.80
C VAL A 91 -5.35 -7.44 0.41
N LYS A 92 -4.74 -6.68 1.33
CA LYS A 92 -4.21 -7.23 2.59
C LYS A 92 -5.33 -7.85 3.44
N ASN A 93 -6.42 -7.13 3.64
CA ASN A 93 -7.57 -7.62 4.41
C ASN A 93 -8.19 -8.89 3.79
N LEU A 94 -8.33 -8.93 2.46
CA LEU A 94 -8.79 -10.11 1.74
C LEU A 94 -7.81 -11.28 1.86
N LYS A 95 -6.51 -11.02 1.85
CA LYS A 95 -5.47 -12.04 2.02
C LYS A 95 -5.53 -12.65 3.42
N ASP A 96 -5.72 -11.83 4.45
CA ASP A 96 -5.82 -12.29 5.83
C ASP A 96 -7.12 -13.08 6.04
N SER A 97 -8.25 -12.57 5.53
CA SER A 97 -9.54 -13.28 5.56
C SER A 97 -9.48 -14.63 4.82
N ARG A 98 -8.77 -14.69 3.69
CA ARG A 98 -8.52 -15.95 2.97
C ARG A 98 -7.66 -16.90 3.81
N ASN A 99 -6.60 -16.41 4.44
CA ASN A 99 -5.71 -17.23 5.26
C ASN A 99 -6.43 -17.83 6.46
N GLU A 100 -7.25 -17.02 7.13
CA GLU A 100 -8.09 -17.47 8.24
C GLU A 100 -9.05 -18.56 7.77
N ALA A 101 -9.83 -18.31 6.70
CA ALA A 101 -10.75 -19.31 6.15
C ALA A 101 -10.02 -20.59 5.69
N THR A 102 -8.82 -20.48 5.12
CA THR A 102 -8.01 -21.64 4.72
C THR A 102 -7.54 -22.45 5.93
N SER A 103 -7.13 -21.77 7.00
CA SER A 103 -6.74 -22.40 8.26
C SER A 103 -7.92 -23.15 8.88
N GLU A 104 -9.09 -22.50 8.95
CA GLU A 104 -10.31 -23.13 9.44
C GLU A 104 -10.77 -24.32 8.57
N VAL A 105 -10.64 -24.21 7.25
CA VAL A 105 -10.90 -25.34 6.33
C VAL A 105 -9.97 -26.51 6.64
N LYS A 106 -8.72 -26.25 7.00
CA LYS A 106 -7.76 -27.30 7.38
C LYS A 106 -8.16 -27.96 8.70
N THR A 107 -8.46 -27.19 9.74
CA THR A 107 -8.88 -27.74 11.03
C THR A 107 -10.20 -28.52 10.91
N LEU A 108 -11.18 -27.99 10.16
CA LEU A 108 -12.45 -28.68 9.92
C LEU A 108 -12.27 -29.97 9.11
N LYS A 109 -11.27 -30.05 8.21
CA LYS A 109 -10.93 -31.30 7.52
C LYS A 109 -10.40 -32.34 8.50
N GLU A 110 -9.46 -31.96 9.35
CA GLU A 110 -8.88 -32.84 10.37
C GLU A 110 -9.97 -33.36 11.33
N GLU A 111 -10.85 -32.48 11.83
CA GLU A 111 -11.98 -32.87 12.67
C GLU A 111 -12.95 -33.82 11.96
N ARG A 112 -13.27 -33.53 10.69
CA ARG A 112 -14.15 -34.37 9.87
C ARG A 112 -13.54 -35.76 9.66
N ASP A 113 -12.24 -35.84 9.44
CA ASP A 113 -11.55 -37.11 9.21
C ASP A 113 -11.53 -37.96 10.48
N VAL A 114 -11.28 -37.37 11.65
CA VAL A 114 -11.41 -38.05 12.96
C VAL A 114 -12.83 -38.57 13.20
N ILE A 115 -13.87 -37.79 12.84
CA ILE A 115 -15.26 -38.26 12.97
C ILE A 115 -15.55 -39.40 11.98
N ASN A 116 -15.02 -39.33 10.74
CA ASN A 116 -15.20 -40.39 9.76
C ASN A 116 -14.52 -41.71 10.17
N GLU A 117 -13.37 -41.64 10.83
CA GLU A 117 -12.71 -42.81 11.41
C GLU A 117 -13.59 -43.44 12.49
N LYS A 118 -14.11 -42.65 13.44
CA LYS A 118 -15.05 -43.14 14.46
C LYS A 118 -16.32 -43.74 13.87
N ILE A 119 -16.83 -43.17 12.79
CA ILE A 119 -17.98 -43.72 12.05
C ILE A 119 -17.65 -45.10 11.48
N LYS A 120 -16.46 -45.27 10.87
CA LYS A 120 -16.02 -46.57 10.33
C LYS A 120 -15.89 -47.61 11.44
N GLU A 121 -15.21 -47.27 12.53
CA GLU A 121 -15.06 -48.15 13.69
C GLU A 121 -16.42 -48.61 14.24
N LYS A 122 -17.36 -47.68 14.43
CA LYS A 122 -18.71 -48.00 14.91
C LYS A 122 -19.50 -48.85 13.93
N ILE A 123 -19.33 -48.64 12.63
CA ILE A 123 -19.96 -49.47 11.59
C ILE A 123 -19.40 -50.91 11.67
N ASP A 124 -18.10 -51.07 11.85
CA ASP A 124 -17.48 -52.40 11.94
C ASP A 124 -17.88 -53.13 13.22
N ILE A 125 -17.93 -52.44 14.37
CA ILE A 125 -18.50 -52.99 15.62
C ILE A 125 -19.96 -53.42 15.40
N LEU A 126 -20.77 -52.61 14.70
CA LEU A 126 -22.16 -52.96 14.40
C LEU A 126 -22.28 -54.18 13.47
N LYS A 127 -21.35 -54.38 12.53
CA LYS A 127 -21.31 -55.61 11.71
C LYS A 127 -21.02 -56.82 12.59
N GLU A 128 -20.01 -56.76 13.45
CA GLU A 128 -19.68 -57.85 14.38
C GLU A 128 -20.83 -58.18 15.33
N LEU A 129 -21.50 -57.15 15.88
CA LEU A 129 -22.67 -57.34 16.75
C LEU A 129 -23.87 -57.93 15.98
N ASN A 130 -24.09 -57.53 14.73
CA ASN A 130 -25.13 -58.11 13.89
C ASN A 130 -24.84 -59.58 13.51
N GLU A 131 -23.58 -59.94 13.28
CA GLU A 131 -23.18 -61.34 13.10
C GLU A 131 -23.40 -62.16 14.39
N LYS A 132 -23.01 -61.62 15.55
CA LYS A 132 -23.28 -62.26 16.85
C LYS A 132 -24.78 -62.44 17.06
N LYS A 133 -25.58 -61.42 16.74
CA LYS A 133 -27.05 -61.50 16.76
C LYS A 133 -27.57 -62.60 15.83
N SER A 134 -27.11 -62.66 14.58
CA SER A 134 -27.53 -63.71 13.63
C SER A 134 -27.18 -65.11 14.15
N LYS A 135 -25.97 -65.31 14.69
CA LYS A 135 -25.54 -66.59 15.30
C LYS A 135 -26.43 -66.99 16.49
N LEU A 136 -26.84 -66.02 17.31
CA LEU A 136 -27.73 -66.26 18.46
C LEU A 136 -29.19 -66.52 18.05
N LEU A 137 -29.65 -65.94 16.94
CA LEU A 137 -31.03 -66.11 16.43
C LEU A 137 -31.22 -67.27 15.45
N ASN A 138 -30.17 -67.80 14.81
CA ASN A 138 -30.25 -68.89 13.82
C ASN A 138 -30.76 -70.24 14.36
N GLY A 139 -31.20 -70.31 15.61
CA GLY A 139 -31.84 -71.51 16.19
C GLY A 139 -33.06 -71.22 17.08
N ALA A 140 -33.48 -69.96 17.22
CA ALA A 140 -34.56 -69.62 18.12
C ALA A 140 -35.45 -68.55 17.47
N ASP A 141 -36.73 -68.90 17.32
CA ASP A 141 -37.81 -67.98 16.99
C ASP A 141 -38.05 -67.08 18.22
N VAL A 142 -37.09 -66.19 18.54
CA VAL A 142 -37.09 -65.36 19.75
C VAL A 142 -38.05 -64.19 19.58
N LYS A 143 -39.33 -64.51 19.48
CA LYS A 143 -40.45 -63.66 19.91
C LYS A 143 -40.92 -64.06 21.31
N ILE A 144 -40.06 -64.68 22.11
CA ILE A 144 -40.43 -65.17 23.44
C ILE A 144 -39.87 -64.19 24.47
N ASN A 145 -40.78 -63.47 25.12
CA ASN A 145 -40.46 -62.48 26.13
C ASN A 145 -39.81 -63.20 27.34
N PRO A 146 -38.59 -62.82 27.79
CA PRO A 146 -37.90 -63.50 28.88
C PRO A 146 -38.71 -63.57 30.17
N ALA A 147 -39.58 -62.58 30.43
CA ALA A 147 -40.50 -62.57 31.57
C ALA A 147 -41.58 -63.67 31.52
N LYS A 148 -41.95 -64.14 30.33
CA LYS A 148 -42.89 -65.26 30.17
C LYS A 148 -42.21 -66.60 30.38
N ILE A 149 -40.94 -66.73 30.01
CA ILE A 149 -40.16 -67.96 30.22
C ILE A 149 -39.85 -68.15 31.70
N THR A 150 -39.51 -67.09 32.44
CA THR A 150 -39.32 -67.16 33.90
C THR A 150 -40.60 -67.63 34.61
N ALA A 151 -41.74 -67.03 34.27
CA ALA A 151 -43.02 -67.41 34.87
C ALA A 151 -43.43 -68.87 34.54
N GLN A 152 -43.11 -69.35 33.34
CA GLN A 152 -43.34 -70.76 32.97
C GLN A 152 -42.40 -71.72 33.72
N ILE A 153 -41.14 -71.35 33.92
CA ILE A 153 -40.19 -72.12 34.73
C ILE A 153 -40.67 -72.19 36.18
N GLU A 154 -41.04 -71.06 36.78
CA GLU A 154 -41.56 -71.00 38.16
C GLU A 154 -42.84 -71.83 38.34
N ALA A 155 -43.76 -71.78 37.37
CA ALA A 155 -44.98 -72.59 37.39
C ALA A 155 -44.69 -74.09 37.29
N LEU A 156 -43.72 -74.50 36.46
CA LEU A 156 -43.31 -75.90 36.33
C LEU A 156 -42.52 -76.38 37.56
N GLU A 157 -41.67 -75.56 38.15
CA GLU A 157 -40.95 -75.86 39.39
C GLU A 157 -41.91 -75.97 40.59
N LEU A 158 -42.91 -75.10 40.69
CA LEU A 158 -43.96 -75.20 41.69
C LEU A 158 -44.76 -76.49 41.52
N LYS A 159 -45.10 -76.86 40.28
CA LYS A 159 -45.80 -78.11 39.97
C LYS A 159 -44.96 -79.34 40.34
N GLN A 160 -43.65 -79.30 40.12
CA GLN A 160 -42.72 -80.34 40.55
C GLN A 160 -42.69 -80.52 42.07
N GLN A 161 -42.76 -79.41 42.83
CA GLN A 161 -42.68 -79.43 44.28
C GLN A 161 -44.00 -79.82 44.97
N THR A 162 -45.14 -79.57 44.31
CA THR A 162 -46.48 -79.70 44.94
C THR A 162 -47.28 -80.92 44.49
N GLU A 163 -47.00 -81.49 43.31
CA GLU A 163 -47.71 -82.68 42.80
C GLU A 163 -46.89 -83.97 43.00
N VAL A 164 -47.51 -85.02 43.53
CA VAL A 164 -46.91 -86.36 43.60
C VAL A 164 -47.03 -87.00 42.21
N MET A 165 -45.94 -87.02 41.46
CA MET A 165 -45.88 -87.55 40.09
C MET A 165 -45.08 -88.86 40.04
N GLY A 166 -45.41 -89.74 39.08
CA GLY A 166 -44.56 -90.89 38.76
C GLY A 166 -43.24 -90.47 38.10
N PHE A 167 -42.18 -91.26 38.31
CA PHE A 167 -40.80 -90.98 37.88
C PHE A 167 -40.66 -90.55 36.40
N GLU A 168 -41.44 -91.14 35.49
CA GLU A 168 -41.41 -90.79 34.07
C GLU A 168 -41.91 -89.37 33.78
N LYS A 169 -42.98 -88.93 34.47
CA LYS A 169 -43.53 -87.58 34.32
C LYS A 169 -42.59 -86.54 34.90
N GLU A 170 -41.92 -86.86 36.00
CA GLU A 170 -40.91 -86.00 36.62
C GLU A 170 -39.68 -85.83 35.72
N LYS A 171 -39.23 -86.90 35.06
CA LYS A 171 -38.15 -86.84 34.08
C LYS A 171 -38.50 -85.95 32.88
N LEU A 172 -39.76 -86.00 32.42
CA LEU A 172 -40.26 -85.19 31.31
C LEU A 172 -40.36 -83.70 31.69
N LEU A 173 -40.84 -83.42 32.90
CA LEU A 173 -40.92 -82.06 33.46
C LEU A 173 -39.52 -81.45 33.65
N ASN A 174 -38.57 -82.22 34.19
CA ASN A 174 -37.16 -81.81 34.30
C ASN A 174 -36.52 -81.48 32.95
N LYS A 175 -36.85 -82.26 31.91
CA LYS A 175 -36.40 -81.99 30.54
C LYS A 175 -36.98 -80.67 30.02
N GLN A 176 -38.27 -80.43 30.23
CA GLN A 176 -38.93 -79.17 29.87
C GLN A 176 -38.35 -77.96 30.61
N ILE A 177 -38.10 -78.06 31.92
CA ILE A 177 -37.47 -77.00 32.72
C ILE A 177 -36.04 -76.73 32.21
N LYS A 178 -35.28 -77.77 31.87
CA LYS A 178 -33.91 -77.63 31.32
C LYS A 178 -33.91 -76.96 29.95
N ASP A 179 -34.85 -77.33 29.07
CA ASP A 179 -35.00 -76.73 27.74
C ASP A 179 -35.45 -75.25 27.86
N LEU A 180 -36.38 -74.93 28.76
CA LEU A 180 -36.82 -73.55 29.04
C LEU A 180 -35.70 -72.69 29.66
N LYS A 181 -34.90 -73.24 30.60
CA LYS A 181 -33.72 -72.55 31.15
C LYS A 181 -32.69 -72.25 30.05
N LYS A 182 -32.45 -73.19 29.13
CA LYS A 182 -31.57 -72.98 27.98
C LYS A 182 -32.10 -71.89 27.03
N GLN A 183 -33.41 -71.86 26.77
CA GLN A 183 -34.05 -70.80 25.99
C GLN A 183 -33.98 -69.43 26.67
N LEU A 184 -34.10 -69.39 28.00
CA LEU A 184 -33.96 -68.16 28.79
C LEU A 184 -32.55 -67.57 28.69
N ASP A 185 -31.51 -68.38 28.83
CA ASP A 185 -30.12 -67.94 28.72
C ASP A 185 -29.80 -67.44 27.30
N GLN A 186 -30.30 -68.11 26.26
CA GLN A 186 -30.19 -67.64 24.87
C GLN A 186 -30.92 -66.31 24.65
N THR A 187 -32.10 -66.13 25.27
CA THR A 187 -32.89 -64.89 25.16
C THR A 187 -32.21 -63.73 25.89
N LYS A 188 -31.59 -63.97 27.05
CA LYS A 188 -30.81 -62.96 27.78
C LYS A 188 -29.59 -62.49 26.97
N GLY A 189 -28.79 -63.42 26.45
CA GLY A 189 -27.63 -63.08 25.60
C GLY A 189 -28.04 -62.33 24.32
N ALA A 190 -29.17 -62.70 23.71
CA ALA A 190 -29.71 -61.96 22.56
C ALA A 190 -30.17 -60.54 22.95
N SER A 191 -30.77 -60.36 24.13
CA SER A 191 -31.21 -59.06 24.64
C SER A 191 -30.04 -58.12 24.89
N GLU A 192 -28.95 -58.59 25.49
CA GLU A 192 -27.73 -57.80 25.73
C GLU A 192 -27.07 -57.34 24.41
N VAL A 193 -27.01 -58.23 23.42
CA VAL A 193 -26.52 -57.89 22.07
C VAL A 193 -27.45 -56.87 21.40
N LEU A 194 -28.77 -57.01 21.54
CA LEU A 194 -29.75 -56.04 21.01
C LEU A 194 -29.62 -54.66 21.66
N MET A 195 -29.41 -54.59 22.98
CA MET A 195 -29.13 -53.34 23.69
C MET A 195 -27.84 -52.69 23.18
N SER A 196 -26.77 -53.48 23.07
CA SER A 196 -25.47 -53.01 22.55
C SER A 196 -25.57 -52.49 21.12
N ILE A 197 -26.37 -53.16 20.26
CA ILE A 197 -26.65 -52.68 18.89
C ILE A 197 -27.38 -51.34 18.94
N SER A 198 -28.44 -51.24 19.75
CA SER A 198 -29.23 -50.01 19.87
C SER A 198 -28.39 -48.82 20.34
N GLU A 199 -27.48 -49.04 21.30
CA GLU A 199 -26.56 -48.02 21.79
C GLU A 199 -25.56 -47.60 20.72
N ASN A 200 -24.90 -48.55 20.04
CA ASN A 200 -23.95 -48.24 18.98
C ASN A 200 -24.65 -47.58 17.76
N GLU A 201 -25.89 -47.93 17.45
CA GLU A 201 -26.69 -47.26 16.42
C GLU A 201 -27.01 -45.81 16.79
N LYS A 202 -27.36 -45.55 18.06
CA LYS A 202 -27.59 -44.18 18.55
C LYS A 202 -26.32 -43.34 18.46
N GLU A 203 -25.19 -43.88 18.87
CA GLU A 203 -23.89 -43.21 18.75
C GLU A 203 -23.50 -42.97 17.30
N LEU A 204 -23.67 -43.98 16.43
CA LEU A 204 -23.42 -43.84 14.99
C LEU A 204 -24.28 -42.72 14.37
N ARG A 205 -25.57 -42.62 14.75
CA ARG A 205 -26.43 -41.53 14.29
C ARG A 205 -25.93 -40.16 14.77
N LYS A 206 -25.42 -40.06 16.00
CA LYS A 206 -24.81 -38.82 16.52
C LYS A 206 -23.58 -38.44 15.70
N TYR A 207 -22.63 -39.37 15.51
CA TYR A 207 -21.43 -39.11 14.72
C TYR A 207 -21.74 -38.75 13.27
N LYS A 208 -22.72 -39.40 12.63
CA LYS A 208 -23.16 -39.04 11.28
C LYS A 208 -23.71 -37.60 11.23
N LYS A 209 -24.53 -37.21 12.21
CA LYS A 209 -25.05 -35.84 12.29
C LYS A 209 -23.93 -34.83 12.49
N ASP A 210 -22.97 -35.12 13.35
CA ASP A 210 -21.81 -34.25 13.60
C ASP A 210 -20.93 -34.13 12.34
N ALA A 211 -20.71 -35.24 11.62
CA ALA A 211 -19.98 -35.24 10.35
C ALA A 211 -20.68 -34.39 9.27
N GLU A 212 -22.01 -34.46 9.16
CA GLU A 212 -22.78 -33.63 8.22
C GLU A 212 -22.67 -32.14 8.57
N VAL A 213 -22.75 -31.78 9.86
CA VAL A 213 -22.57 -30.40 10.32
C VAL A 213 -21.18 -29.90 9.97
N LYS A 214 -20.13 -30.67 10.28
CA LYS A 214 -18.74 -30.31 9.96
C LYS A 214 -18.51 -30.22 8.45
N HIS A 215 -19.09 -31.13 7.67
CA HIS A 215 -19.02 -31.08 6.21
C HIS A 215 -19.69 -29.82 5.64
N ARG A 216 -20.86 -29.44 6.17
CA ARG A 216 -21.54 -28.21 5.76
C ARG A 216 -20.70 -26.97 6.10
N GLN A 217 -20.16 -26.90 7.32
CA GLN A 217 -19.26 -25.81 7.74
C GLN A 217 -18.03 -25.73 6.84
N LEU A 218 -17.38 -26.87 6.58
CA LEU A 218 -16.23 -26.98 5.68
C LEU A 218 -16.56 -26.45 4.28
N LYS A 219 -17.71 -26.83 3.71
CA LYS A 219 -18.14 -26.36 2.39
C LYS A 219 -18.34 -24.85 2.37
N THR A 220 -19.00 -24.29 3.38
CA THR A 220 -19.23 -22.84 3.48
C THR A 220 -17.91 -22.09 3.62
N ARG A 221 -17.01 -22.52 4.49
CA ARG A 221 -15.69 -21.88 4.68
C ARG A 221 -14.79 -22.02 3.45
N ALA A 222 -14.84 -23.17 2.77
CA ALA A 222 -14.12 -23.37 1.52
C ALA A 222 -14.64 -22.43 0.41
N GLN A 223 -15.96 -22.26 0.31
CA GLN A 223 -16.56 -21.32 -0.64
C GLN A 223 -16.18 -19.88 -0.32
N GLN A 224 -16.22 -19.47 0.95
CA GLN A 224 -15.77 -18.13 1.38
C GLN A 224 -14.28 -17.90 1.07
N SER A 225 -13.43 -18.90 1.32
CA SER A 225 -12.00 -18.83 0.97
C SER A 225 -11.79 -18.68 -0.53
N GLN A 226 -12.57 -19.38 -1.35
CA GLN A 226 -12.50 -19.30 -2.81
C GLN A 226 -12.97 -17.92 -3.31
N GLU A 227 -14.09 -17.43 -2.81
CA GLU A 227 -14.61 -16.10 -3.16
C GLU A 227 -13.64 -14.99 -2.77
N ASN A 228 -13.03 -15.06 -1.58
CA ASN A 228 -12.00 -14.13 -1.14
C ASN A 228 -10.75 -14.22 -2.04
N HIS A 229 -10.37 -15.41 -2.49
CA HIS A 229 -9.24 -15.59 -3.41
C HIS A 229 -9.52 -14.97 -4.79
N GLU A 230 -10.71 -15.17 -5.35
CA GLU A 230 -11.13 -14.58 -6.62
C GLU A 230 -11.18 -13.05 -6.55
N ARG A 231 -11.78 -12.50 -5.48
CA ARG A 231 -11.78 -11.06 -5.21
C ARG A 231 -10.37 -10.51 -5.06
N LEU A 232 -9.49 -11.22 -4.35
CA LEU A 232 -8.09 -10.84 -4.19
C LEU A 232 -7.37 -10.77 -5.55
N ILE A 233 -7.59 -11.74 -6.44
CA ILE A 233 -6.99 -11.73 -7.78
C ILE A 233 -7.51 -10.53 -8.58
N GLN A 234 -8.81 -10.27 -8.55
CA GLN A 234 -9.40 -9.14 -9.25
C GLN A 234 -8.83 -7.80 -8.74
N LYS A 235 -8.82 -7.61 -7.42
CA LYS A 235 -8.30 -6.40 -6.79
C LYS A 235 -6.80 -6.23 -7.01
N SER A 236 -6.03 -7.31 -7.01
CA SER A 236 -4.59 -7.25 -7.35
C SER A 236 -4.38 -6.76 -8.78
N LYS A 237 -5.17 -7.25 -9.75
CA LYS A 237 -5.11 -6.76 -11.14
C LYS A 237 -5.50 -5.28 -11.22
N GLU A 238 -6.54 -4.85 -10.51
CA GLU A 238 -6.94 -3.45 -10.43
C GLU A 238 -5.78 -2.58 -9.91
N VAL A 239 -5.11 -3.00 -8.82
CA VAL A 239 -3.92 -2.33 -8.28
C VAL A 239 -2.81 -2.21 -9.32
N ASP A 240 -2.52 -3.29 -10.05
CA ASP A 240 -1.45 -3.26 -11.06
C ASP A 240 -1.78 -2.29 -12.20
N THR A 241 -3.04 -2.28 -12.69
CA THR A 241 -3.47 -1.29 -13.70
C THR A 241 -3.45 0.15 -13.18
N LEU A 242 -3.71 0.37 -11.88
CA LEU A 242 -3.62 1.69 -11.28
C LEU A 242 -2.17 2.14 -11.13
N LYS A 243 -1.24 1.24 -10.80
CA LYS A 243 0.19 1.54 -10.75
C LYS A 243 0.73 1.96 -12.12
N GLU A 244 0.33 1.26 -13.19
CA GLU A 244 0.70 1.67 -14.55
C GLU A 244 0.21 3.09 -14.86
N LYS A 245 -1.03 3.42 -14.49
CA LYS A 245 -1.58 4.78 -14.64
C LYS A 245 -0.87 5.81 -13.76
N GLU A 246 -0.46 5.44 -12.54
CA GLU A 246 0.32 6.30 -11.65
C GLU A 246 1.69 6.61 -12.26
N GLU A 247 2.37 5.61 -12.81
CA GLU A 247 3.65 5.78 -13.49
C GLU A 247 3.53 6.67 -14.72
N GLU A 248 2.48 6.50 -15.54
CA GLU A 248 2.20 7.38 -16.67
C GLU A 248 1.93 8.83 -16.24
N ALA A 249 1.11 9.02 -15.20
CA ALA A 249 0.84 10.33 -14.64
C ALA A 249 2.10 10.97 -14.05
N TYR A 250 2.95 10.17 -13.38
CA TYR A 250 4.22 10.61 -12.83
C TYR A 250 5.22 11.02 -13.92
N LYS A 251 5.32 10.25 -15.01
CA LYS A 251 6.16 10.60 -16.17
C LYS A 251 5.74 11.95 -16.76
N LYS A 252 4.44 12.15 -17.02
CA LYS A 252 3.91 13.43 -17.54
C LYS A 252 4.13 14.59 -16.56
N PHE A 253 3.91 14.37 -15.26
CA PHE A 253 4.23 15.35 -14.23
C PHE A 253 5.72 15.71 -14.24
N PHE A 254 6.60 14.72 -14.35
CA PHE A 254 8.04 14.91 -14.33
C PHE A 254 8.53 15.68 -15.56
N GLU A 255 8.03 15.36 -16.75
CA GLU A 255 8.28 16.11 -17.98
C GLU A 255 7.87 17.58 -17.83
N LYS A 256 6.65 17.85 -17.34
CA LYS A 256 6.15 19.21 -17.10
C LYS A 256 6.94 19.95 -16.01
N LYS A 257 7.41 19.23 -14.99
CA LYS A 257 8.30 19.79 -13.95
C LYS A 257 9.68 20.17 -14.52
N GLN A 258 10.23 19.38 -15.45
CA GLN A 258 11.46 19.73 -16.12
C GLN A 258 11.29 20.95 -17.03
N GLU A 259 10.21 21.00 -17.82
CA GLU A 259 9.86 22.17 -18.62
C GLU A 259 9.72 23.41 -17.74
N PHE A 260 8.96 23.32 -16.65
CA PHE A 260 8.78 24.41 -15.69
C PHE A 260 10.13 24.91 -15.15
N THR A 261 11.04 24.00 -14.81
CA THR A 261 12.36 24.37 -14.26
C THR A 261 13.20 25.10 -15.31
N LYS A 262 13.21 24.61 -16.56
CA LYS A 262 13.91 25.26 -17.68
C LYS A 262 13.38 26.67 -17.94
N PHE A 263 12.06 26.83 -18.08
CA PHE A 263 11.44 28.15 -18.31
C PHE A 263 11.62 29.09 -17.10
N ASN A 264 11.59 28.57 -15.88
CA ASN A 264 11.84 29.36 -14.68
C ASN A 264 13.29 29.86 -14.62
N ASP A 265 14.27 29.05 -15.02
CA ASP A 265 15.67 29.46 -15.06
C ASP A 265 15.93 30.47 -16.19
N GLU A 266 15.32 30.28 -17.37
CA GLU A 266 15.31 31.30 -18.44
C GLU A 266 14.70 32.62 -17.97
N LEU A 267 13.57 32.56 -17.26
CA LEU A 267 12.91 33.74 -16.69
C LEU A 267 13.82 34.44 -15.67
N LYS A 268 14.51 33.69 -14.80
CA LYS A 268 15.47 34.27 -13.84
C LYS A 268 16.63 34.96 -14.54
N GLU A 269 17.19 34.37 -15.60
CA GLU A 269 18.27 35.00 -16.37
C GLU A 269 17.79 36.29 -17.04
N LYS A 270 16.62 36.29 -17.70
CA LYS A 270 16.05 37.51 -18.29
C LYS A 270 15.73 38.57 -17.24
N LEU A 271 15.24 38.18 -16.06
CA LEU A 271 15.02 39.11 -14.95
C LEU A 271 16.32 39.72 -14.41
N LYS A 272 17.42 38.94 -14.35
CA LYS A 272 18.75 39.48 -13.98
C LYS A 272 19.22 40.53 -15.00
N ILE A 273 19.07 40.25 -16.30
CA ILE A 273 19.43 41.18 -17.38
C ILE A 273 18.59 42.46 -17.27
N LEU A 274 17.27 42.34 -17.16
CA LEU A 274 16.36 43.48 -16.99
C LEU A 274 16.72 44.33 -15.77
N ASN A 275 16.94 43.69 -14.61
CA ASN A 275 17.32 44.41 -13.38
C ASN A 275 18.68 45.10 -13.54
N GLY A 276 19.63 44.45 -14.21
CA GLY A 276 20.92 45.02 -14.57
C GLY A 276 20.78 46.28 -15.43
N GLU A 277 19.97 46.22 -16.49
CA GLU A 277 19.72 47.35 -17.40
C GLU A 277 18.95 48.49 -16.75
N VAL A 278 17.91 48.19 -15.98
CA VAL A 278 17.16 49.19 -15.21
C VAL A 278 18.08 49.89 -14.20
N SER A 279 18.97 49.14 -13.54
CA SER A 279 19.95 49.73 -12.61
C SER A 279 20.97 50.63 -13.33
N LYS A 280 21.42 50.25 -14.53
CA LYS A 280 22.30 51.07 -15.38
C LYS A 280 21.59 52.33 -15.84
N LYS A 281 20.35 52.23 -16.36
CA LYS A 281 19.49 53.38 -16.75
C LYS A 281 19.28 54.34 -15.58
N LYS A 282 18.94 53.84 -14.38
CA LYS A 282 18.81 54.68 -13.18
C LYS A 282 20.11 55.39 -12.79
N LYS A 283 21.27 54.74 -12.90
CA LYS A 283 22.58 55.36 -12.64
C LYS A 283 22.90 56.44 -13.68
N THR A 284 22.65 56.17 -14.97
CA THR A 284 22.85 57.15 -16.03
C THR A 284 21.91 58.35 -15.89
N ASP A 285 20.63 58.14 -15.56
CA ASP A 285 19.68 59.24 -15.36
C ASP A 285 20.05 60.09 -14.14
N LYS A 286 20.49 59.46 -13.04
CA LYS A 286 21.00 60.18 -11.86
C LYS A 286 22.26 60.97 -12.18
N SER A 287 23.15 60.45 -13.02
CA SER A 287 24.36 61.16 -13.48
C SER A 287 24.02 62.33 -14.41
N LYS A 288 23.09 62.16 -15.35
CA LYS A 288 22.59 63.22 -16.24
C LYS A 288 21.88 64.32 -15.46
N LYS A 289 21.06 63.96 -14.46
CA LYS A 289 20.42 64.92 -13.56
C LYS A 289 21.44 65.72 -12.76
N ARG A 290 22.43 65.06 -12.15
CA ARG A 290 23.54 65.74 -11.45
C ARG A 290 24.36 66.64 -12.38
N SER A 291 24.61 66.19 -13.62
CA SER A 291 25.32 66.99 -14.62
C SER A 291 24.52 68.23 -15.01
N ARG A 292 23.21 68.11 -15.25
CA ARG A 292 22.32 69.25 -15.53
C ARG A 292 22.26 70.21 -14.34
N GLU A 293 22.07 69.71 -13.12
CA GLU A 293 22.10 70.54 -11.90
C GLU A 293 23.45 71.25 -11.72
N SER A 294 24.57 70.57 -12.04
CA SER A 294 25.90 71.18 -11.95
C SER A 294 26.14 72.23 -13.04
N PHE A 295 25.60 72.01 -14.25
CA PHE A 295 25.69 72.95 -15.37
C PHE A 295 24.82 74.18 -15.08
N GLU A 296 23.59 74.00 -14.63
CA GLU A 296 22.71 75.08 -14.18
C GLU A 296 23.35 75.89 -13.05
N LYS A 297 23.95 75.23 -12.05
CA LYS A 297 24.71 75.92 -10.98
C LYS A 297 25.89 76.72 -11.52
N LYS A 298 26.65 76.18 -12.48
CA LYS A 298 27.78 76.90 -13.11
C LYS A 298 27.31 78.11 -13.92
N VAL A 299 26.26 77.95 -14.71
CA VAL A 299 25.65 79.06 -15.49
C VAL A 299 25.13 80.15 -14.55
N VAL A 300 24.43 79.79 -13.47
CA VAL A 300 23.98 80.75 -12.45
C VAL A 300 25.17 81.43 -11.76
N GLN A 301 26.26 80.70 -11.46
CA GLN A 301 27.47 81.29 -10.89
C GLN A 301 28.20 82.25 -11.86
N GLU A 302 28.28 81.93 -13.14
CA GLU A 302 28.86 82.84 -14.15
C GLU A 302 28.00 84.08 -14.33
N GLN A 303 26.67 83.93 -14.36
CA GLN A 303 25.73 85.05 -14.38
C GLN A 303 25.87 85.92 -13.12
N ARG A 304 26.02 85.31 -11.93
CA ARG A 304 26.31 86.04 -10.68
C ARG A 304 27.65 86.78 -10.73
N LYS A 305 28.74 86.16 -11.20
CA LYS A 305 30.05 86.82 -11.34
C LYS A 305 30.00 88.00 -12.31
N SER A 306 29.31 87.84 -13.44
CA SER A 306 29.08 88.92 -14.41
C SER A 306 28.28 90.08 -13.78
N ALA A 307 27.26 89.76 -12.99
CA ALA A 307 26.49 90.76 -12.26
C ALA A 307 27.32 91.46 -11.16
N GLU A 308 28.15 90.74 -10.40
CA GLU A 308 29.10 91.30 -9.41
C GLU A 308 30.12 92.25 -10.07
N GLU A 309 30.63 91.90 -11.25
CA GLU A 309 31.52 92.78 -12.01
C GLU A 309 30.82 94.05 -12.50
N LYS A 310 29.55 93.96 -12.94
CA LYS A 310 28.75 95.12 -13.32
C LYS A 310 28.48 96.04 -12.12
N ILE A 311 28.24 95.46 -10.93
CA ILE A 311 28.12 96.21 -9.66
C ILE A 311 29.44 96.91 -9.31
N LYS A 312 30.58 96.21 -9.35
CA LYS A 312 31.91 96.78 -9.08
C LYS A 312 32.29 97.89 -10.07
N LYS A 313 31.83 97.80 -11.33
CA LYS A 313 32.08 98.79 -12.39
C LYS A 313 31.00 99.90 -12.45
N GLY A 314 30.02 99.92 -11.56
CA GLY A 314 28.99 100.96 -11.45
C GLY A 314 28.00 101.04 -12.63
N LYS A 315 27.79 99.93 -13.37
CA LYS A 315 26.92 99.89 -14.56
C LYS A 315 25.48 99.50 -14.18
N LYS A 316 24.49 99.94 -14.98
CA LYS A 316 23.06 99.59 -14.77
C LYS A 316 22.86 98.07 -14.83
N LEU A 317 22.19 97.51 -13.82
CA LEU A 317 21.90 96.08 -13.71
C LEU A 317 20.67 95.71 -14.54
N THR A 318 20.72 94.59 -15.25
CA THR A 318 19.60 94.07 -16.04
C THR A 318 18.70 93.15 -15.20
N THR A 319 17.42 92.99 -15.58
CA THR A 319 16.43 92.16 -14.86
C THR A 319 16.87 90.70 -14.70
N GLU A 320 17.62 90.18 -15.67
CA GLU A 320 18.21 88.84 -15.63
C GLU A 320 19.35 88.71 -14.61
N ASP A 321 20.13 89.78 -14.40
CA ASP A 321 21.21 89.80 -13.40
C ASP A 321 20.65 89.84 -11.97
N LEU A 322 19.51 90.51 -11.76
CA LEU A 322 18.80 90.53 -10.46
C LEU A 322 18.20 89.16 -10.12
N LEU A 323 17.62 88.49 -11.13
CA LEU A 323 17.07 87.13 -10.99
C LEU A 323 18.16 86.09 -10.67
N ALA A 324 19.39 86.28 -11.17
CA ALA A 324 20.52 85.40 -10.87
C ALA A 324 20.95 85.43 -9.39
N PHE A 325 20.68 86.51 -8.65
CA PHE A 325 20.93 86.60 -7.20
C PHE A 325 19.79 86.05 -6.35
N GLN A 326 18.59 85.90 -6.91
CA GLN A 326 17.39 85.52 -6.18
C GLN A 326 17.12 84.00 -6.20
N LYS A 327 17.74 83.26 -7.14
CA LYS A 327 17.65 81.79 -7.26
C LYS A 327 18.81 81.06 -6.60
#